data_AF-E6VZA5-F1
#
_entry.id   AF-E6VZA5-F1
#
_cell.length_a   1.000
_cell.length_b   1.000
_cell.length_c   1.000
_cell.angle_alpha   90.00
_cell.angle_beta   90.00
_cell.angle_gamma   90.00
#
_symmetry.space_group_name_H-M   'P 1'
#
loop_
_entity.id
_entity.type
_entity.pdbx_description
1 polymer ?
#
loop_
_entity_poly.entity_id
_entity_poly.type
_entity_poly.pdbx_seq_one_letter_code
_entity_poly.pdbx_strand_id
1 'polypeptide(L)'
;MALDPAAAKAEILKFCEEKSASKSKFYFNDFTKLFPDEKTRDVKKLLTQLVQEEKMVFWSSGSTTMYGLAGAGKQAASEGEG
;
A
#
# COMPACT_ATOMS: atom_id res chain seq x y z
N MET A 1 -4.90 -20.75 -7.19
CA MET A 1 -4.04 -19.94 -8.08
C MET A 1 -2.93 -19.41 -7.21
N ALA A 2 -1.66 -19.61 -7.56
CA ALA A 2 -0.57 -19.04 -6.79
C ALA A 2 -0.46 -17.57 -7.20
N LEU A 3 -0.82 -16.65 -6.31
CA LEU A 3 -0.57 -15.24 -6.54
C LEU A 3 0.93 -15.04 -6.66
N ASP A 4 1.41 -14.68 -7.84
CA ASP A 4 2.81 -14.30 -8.02
C ASP A 4 3.06 -13.00 -7.24
N PRO A 5 3.89 -13.04 -6.17
CA PRO A 5 4.09 -11.87 -5.32
C PRO A 5 4.70 -10.70 -6.11
N ALA A 6 5.48 -10.98 -7.16
CA ALA A 6 6.01 -9.95 -8.05
C ALA A 6 4.90 -9.27 -8.88
N ALA A 7 3.97 -10.03 -9.45
CA ALA A 7 2.87 -9.50 -10.24
C ALA A 7 1.91 -8.68 -9.36
N ALA A 8 1.53 -9.20 -8.19
CA ALA A 8 0.65 -8.50 -7.27
C ALA A 8 1.26 -7.19 -6.74
N LYS A 9 2.57 -7.18 -6.45
CA LYS A 9 3.30 -5.96 -6.09
C LYS A 9 3.26 -4.92 -7.20
N ALA A 10 3.50 -5.33 -8.45
CA ALA A 10 3.45 -4.44 -9.61
C ALA A 10 2.05 -3.83 -9.79
N GLU A 11 1.00 -4.63 -9.62
CA GLU A 11 -0.39 -4.17 -9.70
C GLU A 11 -0.71 -3.13 -8.61
N ILE A 12 -0.23 -3.35 -7.38
CA ILE A 12 -0.37 -2.37 -6.27
C ILE A 12 0.30 -1.05 -6.61
N LEU A 13 1.54 -1.09 -7.13
CA LEU A 13 2.29 0.11 -7.50
C LEU A 13 1.59 0.86 -8.62
N LYS A 14 1.17 0.14 -9.67
CA LYS A 14 0.43 0.70 -10.80
C LYS A 14 -0.88 1.34 -10.35
N PHE A 15 -1.67 0.68 -9.49
CA PHE A 15 -2.89 1.24 -8.93
C PHE A 15 -2.62 2.55 -8.18
N CYS A 16 -1.57 2.59 -7.36
CA CYS A 16 -1.19 3.80 -6.67
C CYS A 16 -0.72 4.89 -7.64
N GLU A 17 -0.01 4.53 -8.70
CA GLU A 17 0.53 5.45 -9.71
C GLU A 17 -0.60 6.08 -10.54
N GLU A 18 -1.56 5.27 -11.01
CA GLU A 18 -2.76 5.74 -11.73
C GLU A 18 -3.60 6.70 -10.88
N LYS A 19 -3.66 6.45 -9.57
CA LYS A 19 -4.43 7.26 -8.62
C LYS A 19 -3.60 8.38 -7.98
N SER A 20 -2.28 8.41 -8.21
CA SER A 20 -1.35 9.38 -7.61
C SER A 20 -1.69 10.82 -7.98
N ALA A 21 -2.31 11.03 -9.15
CA ALA A 21 -2.82 12.32 -9.60
C ALA A 21 -3.95 12.88 -8.72
N SER A 22 -4.66 12.03 -7.97
CA SER A 22 -5.81 12.42 -7.14
C SER A 22 -5.56 12.20 -5.65
N LYS A 23 -4.89 11.12 -5.26
CA LYS A 23 -4.55 10.82 -3.86
C LYS A 23 -3.24 10.05 -3.77
N SER A 24 -2.42 10.43 -2.79
CA SER A 24 -1.12 9.80 -2.52
C SER A 24 -1.18 8.71 -1.44
N LYS A 25 -2.33 8.57 -0.76
CA LYS A 25 -2.55 7.60 0.33
C LYS A 25 -3.85 6.81 0.10
N PHE A 26 -3.82 5.51 0.41
CA PHE A 26 -4.90 4.55 0.20
C PHE A 26 -5.09 3.70 1.45
N TYR A 27 -6.33 3.32 1.75
CA TYR A 27 -6.58 2.45 2.90
C TYR A 27 -6.20 1.01 2.58
N PHE A 28 -5.81 0.24 3.61
CA PHE A 28 -5.59 -1.21 3.46
C PHE A 28 -6.75 -1.92 2.75
N ASN A 29 -7.98 -1.54 3.10
CA ASN A 29 -9.21 -2.08 2.51
C ASN A 29 -9.34 -1.78 1.01
N ASP A 30 -8.67 -0.76 0.46
CA ASP A 30 -8.66 -0.50 -0.98
C ASP A 30 -7.83 -1.56 -1.70
N PHE A 31 -6.70 -1.98 -1.12
CA PHE A 31 -5.85 -3.05 -1.71
C PHE A 31 -6.50 -4.42 -1.62
N THR A 32 -7.22 -4.72 -0.54
CA THR A 32 -7.96 -6.00 -0.44
C THR A 32 -9.09 -6.09 -1.45
N LYS A 33 -9.63 -4.95 -1.92
CA LYS A 33 -10.63 -4.91 -3.00
C LYS A 33 -10.02 -5.16 -4.39
N LEU A 34 -8.72 -4.90 -4.58
CA LEU A 34 -8.01 -5.23 -5.82
C LEU A 34 -7.80 -6.75 -5.96
N PHE A 35 -7.67 -7.44 -4.84
CA PHE A 35 -7.46 -8.88 -4.79
C PHE A 35 -8.57 -9.55 -3.94
N PRO A 36 -9.84 -9.53 -4.40
CA PRO A 36 -10.96 -10.08 -3.63
C PRO A 36 -10.87 -11.60 -3.45
N ASP A 37 -10.22 -12.29 -4.38
CA ASP A 37 -9.96 -13.74 -4.31
C ASP A 37 -8.76 -14.11 -3.42
N GLU A 38 -7.97 -13.12 -2.97
CA GLU A 38 -6.80 -13.33 -2.15
C GLU A 38 -7.06 -13.17 -0.67
N LYS A 39 -6.27 -13.88 0.13
CA LYS A 39 -6.35 -13.73 1.58
C LYS A 39 -5.81 -12.36 1.96
N THR A 40 -6.55 -11.67 2.81
CA THR A 40 -6.16 -10.39 3.43
C THR A 40 -4.75 -10.44 4.05
N ARG A 41 -4.36 -11.60 4.60
CA ARG A 41 -3.01 -11.83 5.15
C ARG A 41 -1.92 -11.74 4.09
N ASP A 42 -2.17 -12.24 2.88
CA ASP A 42 -1.18 -12.24 1.80
C ASP A 42 -1.06 -10.84 1.18
N VAL A 43 -2.17 -10.12 0.99
CA VAL A 43 -2.14 -8.69 0.62
C VAL A 43 -1.35 -7.86 1.64
N LYS A 44 -1.58 -8.09 2.95
CA LYS A 44 -0.82 -7.40 4.01
C LYS A 44 0.68 -7.70 3.92
N LYS A 45 1.08 -8.96 3.68
CA LYS A 45 2.49 -9.32 3.49
C LYS A 45 3.12 -8.61 2.29
N LEU A 46 2.40 -8.51 1.17
CA LEU A 46 2.89 -7.82 -0.03
C LEU A 46 3.14 -6.34 0.24
N LEU A 47 2.18 -5.67 0.89
CA LEU A 47 2.31 -4.26 1.28
C LEU A 47 3.46 -4.05 2.26
N THR A 48 3.60 -4.92 3.27
CA THR A 48 4.74 -4.86 4.20
C THR A 48 6.08 -5.04 3.48
N GLN A 49 6.17 -5.96 2.51
CA GLN A 49 7.39 -6.11 1.71
C GLN A 49 7.68 -4.86 0.86
N LEU A 50 6.65 -4.26 0.24
CA LEU A 50 6.83 -3.02 -0.53
C LEU A 50 7.30 -1.85 0.32
N VAL A 51 6.85 -1.79 1.58
CA VAL A 51 7.32 -0.80 2.55
C VAL A 51 8.77 -1.08 2.98
N GLN A 52 9.13 -2.35 3.19
CA GLN A 52 10.52 -2.75 3.46
C GLN A 52 11.46 -2.48 2.29
N GLU A 53 10.96 -2.61 1.05
CA GLU A 53 11.68 -2.27 -0.18
C GLU A 53 11.72 -0.74 -0.44
N GLU A 54 11.21 0.09 0.48
CA GLU A 54 11.11 1.55 0.34
C GLU A 54 10.36 1.99 -0.94
N LYS A 55 9.55 1.12 -1.54
CA LYS A 55 8.68 1.44 -2.69
C LYS A 55 7.35 2.05 -2.24
N MET A 56 6.94 1.74 -1.01
CA MET A 56 5.74 2.28 -0.40
C MET A 56 6.02 2.85 0.99
N VAL A 57 5.15 3.76 1.42
CA VAL A 57 5.15 4.29 2.79
C VAL A 57 3.90 3.78 3.50
N PHE A 58 4.08 3.41 4.76
CA PHE A 58 3.02 3.01 5.67
C PHE A 58 2.66 4.17 6.59
N TRP A 59 1.36 4.39 6.80
CA TRP A 59 0.83 5.29 7.82
C TRP A 59 -0.17 4.56 8.70
N SER A 60 -0.08 4.80 10.01
CA SER A 60 -1.11 4.43 10.97
C SER A 60 -2.10 5.58 11.09
N SER A 61 -3.40 5.32 10.88
CA SER A 61 -4.46 6.31 11.05
C SER A 61 -5.48 5.75 12.04
N GLY A 62 -5.15 5.83 13.33
CA GLY A 62 -5.99 5.37 14.44
C GLY A 62 -6.40 3.90 14.31
N SER A 63 -7.65 3.65 13.91
CA SER A 63 -8.24 2.32 13.77
C SER A 63 -7.93 1.62 12.44
N THR A 64 -7.27 2.29 11.50
CA THR A 64 -6.95 1.74 10.17
C THR A 64 -5.53 2.05 9.75
N THR A 65 -5.04 1.28 8.76
CA THR A 65 -3.73 1.51 8.13
C THR A 65 -3.90 2.04 6.72
N MET A 66 -2.96 2.89 6.32
CA MET A 66 -2.88 3.47 4.99
C MET A 66 -1.52 3.20 4.37
N TYR A 67 -1.49 3.10 3.05
CA TYR A 67 -0.30 2.89 2.25
C TYR A 67 -0.29 3.80 1.02
N GLY A 68 0.88 4.05 0.46
CA GLY A 68 1.04 4.94 -0.69
C GLY A 68 2.44 4.84 -1.26
N LEU A 69 2.64 5.39 -2.45
CA LEU A 69 3.93 5.33 -3.14
C LEU A 69 4.99 6.14 -2.39
N ALA A 70 6.16 5.54 -2.20
CA ALA A 70 7.32 6.25 -1.72
C ALA A 70 7.73 7.32 -2.75
N GLY A 71 8.04 8.53 -2.26
CA GLY A 71 8.37 9.67 -3.13
C GLY A 71 7.18 10.45 -3.69
N ALA A 72 5.96 9.88 -3.72
CA ALA A 72 4.74 10.62 -4.09
C ALA A 72 4.32 11.64 -3.03
N GLY A 73 4.90 11.56 -1.83
CA GLY A 73 4.79 12.56 -0.78
C GLY A 73 6.17 13.09 -0.41
N LYS A 74 6.67 14.13 -1.10
CA LYS A 74 7.44 15.14 -0.36
C LYS A 74 6.45 15.69 0.68
N GLN A 75 6.80 15.62 1.97
CA GLN A 75 5.97 15.97 3.14
C GLN A 75 5.07 14.85 3.67
N ALA A 76 5.61 14.07 4.61
CA ALA A 76 5.04 13.91 5.94
C ALA A 76 5.98 13.02 6.76
N ALA A 77 7.12 13.62 7.15
CA ALA A 77 7.67 13.32 8.45
C ALA A 77 6.65 13.79 9.49
N SER A 78 6.47 13.02 10.58
CA SER A 78 5.34 13.11 11.53
C SER A 78 4.07 12.48 10.94
N GLU A 79 3.47 11.43 11.49
CA GLU A 79 3.12 11.23 12.90
C GLU A 79 3.60 9.86 13.39
N GLY A 80 4.68 9.89 14.16
CA GLY A 80 4.93 8.92 15.23
C GLY A 80 4.82 9.69 16.53
N GLU A 81 3.60 10.06 16.93
CA GLU A 81 3.34 10.62 18.26
C GLU A 81 2.06 9.99 18.81
N GLY A 82 2.22 9.27 19.93
CA GLY A 82 1.14 8.65 20.70
C GLY A 82 1.44 7.21 21.12
#